data_AF-A0A3D5ZSP1-F1
#
_entry.id   AF-A0A3D5ZSP1-F1
#
_cell.length_a   1.000
_cell.length_b   1.000
_cell.length_c   1.000
_cell.angle_alpha   90.00
_cell.angle_beta   90.00
_cell.angle_gamma   90.00
#
_symmetry.space_group_name_H-M   'P 1'
#
loop_
_entity.id
_entity.type
_entity.pdbx_description
1 polymer ?
#
loop_
_entity_poly.entity_id
_entity_poly.type
_entity_poly.pdbx_seq_one_letter_code
_entity_poly.pdbx_strand_id
1 'polypeptide(L)'
;MFLYLTAALCAGLTFSGALLIKKKRSDKSKLARNIFTGLIAIVFFAWFIMTGEPLLENVIKLKVYNPYESSVMCFFVAISVWLFFLAHVSVLVSGLFEFKLPENLLKTAGLVGTVLSFVLIKYTAYNFTKTYDFEYKGALYAINVGMVLGYTAFLIFKDGYKMNKEELKSLLIFLPLAILWSMPPYIIKNFFGLINVPNKDFGSAHRFFLYFTFLSLVWIYCVLKDKKGEYSRMVLLWISIAALISYTRNYYITIFITPTKWPLHLCNTAMFLTPICLLFRTKRLYYFTLFINVIGALFAMLMPNYNDIAATTPHVIVFWVNHVQAFIMPLLLVLLDVYERPKVKHFLYSMIPFAVYFIGVLFINAWFTNYDADVDFFFLNSDFIVDKLGKWAEDTRNLVVSFNIKDLTFTFYPVYQALFYLVYVAFGLGMWFVYVGMFSAQDFYTDVRLKNRKIKQDELILASKYGKKDVNDCMNTESVGKLKVSGFSKKYGKNAIFAVEDLNFEVNSGD
;
A
#
# COMPACT_ATOMS: atom_id res chain seq x y z
N MET A 1 -23.05 3.87 -29.72
CA MET A 1 -24.19 4.65 -29.15
C MET A 1 -24.65 4.09 -27.80
N PHE A 2 -24.96 2.79 -27.70
CA PHE A 2 -25.44 2.16 -26.46
C PHE A 2 -24.59 2.44 -25.21
N LEU A 3 -23.25 2.28 -25.29
CA LEU A 3 -22.35 2.51 -24.15
C LEU A 3 -22.39 3.96 -23.63
N TYR A 4 -22.44 4.94 -24.54
CA TYR A 4 -22.54 6.36 -24.18
C TYR A 4 -23.85 6.67 -23.45
N LEU A 5 -24.98 6.14 -23.96
CA LEU A 5 -26.29 6.30 -23.31
C LEU A 5 -26.29 5.67 -21.91
N THR A 6 -25.73 4.46 -21.77
CA THR A 6 -25.61 3.76 -20.48
C THR A 6 -24.81 4.58 -19.48
N ALA A 7 -23.64 5.10 -19.89
CA ALA A 7 -22.79 5.92 -19.03
C ALA A 7 -23.48 7.24 -18.66
N ALA A 8 -24.14 7.92 -19.60
CA ALA A 8 -24.86 9.17 -19.34
C ALA A 8 -26.04 9.00 -18.37
N LEU A 9 -26.84 7.94 -18.55
CA LEU A 9 -27.93 7.58 -17.64
C LEU A 9 -27.41 7.28 -16.23
N CYS A 10 -26.34 6.48 -16.13
CA CYS A 10 -25.73 6.16 -14.85
C CYS A 10 -25.13 7.40 -14.17
N ALA A 11 -24.57 8.34 -14.93
CA ALA A 11 -24.09 9.60 -14.40
C ALA A 11 -25.23 10.45 -13.81
N GLY A 12 -26.35 10.57 -14.52
CA GLY A 12 -27.54 11.28 -14.03
C GLY A 12 -28.13 10.66 -12.76
N LEU A 13 -28.25 9.32 -12.73
CA LEU A 13 -28.73 8.57 -11.56
C LEU A 13 -27.79 8.75 -10.36
N THR A 14 -26.48 8.65 -10.58
CA THR A 14 -25.47 8.77 -9.50
C THR A 14 -25.43 10.18 -8.95
N PHE A 15 -25.49 11.19 -9.82
CA PHE A 15 -25.58 12.59 -9.40
C PHE A 15 -26.83 12.86 -8.56
N SER A 16 -27.99 12.39 -9.03
CA SER A 16 -29.27 12.53 -8.33
C SER A 16 -29.27 11.82 -6.98
N GLY A 17 -28.74 10.59 -6.94
CA GLY A 17 -28.57 9.82 -5.69
C GLY A 17 -27.68 10.55 -4.69
N ALA A 18 -26.55 11.12 -5.13
CA ALA A 18 -25.65 11.88 -4.28
C ALA A 18 -26.30 13.16 -3.72
N LEU A 19 -27.14 13.85 -4.50
CA LEU A 19 -27.93 15.00 -4.04
C LEU A 19 -28.93 14.62 -2.95
N LEU A 20 -29.62 13.48 -3.09
CA LEU A 20 -30.56 12.99 -2.08
C LEU A 20 -29.86 12.66 -0.76
N ILE A 21 -28.64 12.14 -0.81
CA ILE A 21 -27.82 11.86 0.38
C ILE A 21 -27.43 13.16 1.09
N LYS A 22 -27.05 14.22 0.35
CA LYS A 22 -26.70 15.53 0.91
C LYS A 22 -27.83 16.17 1.71
N LYS A 23 -29.09 15.98 1.30
CA LYS A 23 -30.26 16.62 1.94
C LYS A 23 -30.48 16.14 3.38
N LYS A 24 -30.00 14.95 3.74
CA LYS A 24 -30.08 14.43 5.11
C LYS A 24 -28.90 14.99 5.91
N ARG A 25 -29.12 15.88 6.90
CA ARG A 25 -28.10 16.30 7.87
C ARG A 25 -28.21 15.42 9.12
N SER A 26 -27.34 14.42 9.29
CA SER A 26 -27.16 13.61 10.51
C SER A 26 -26.07 12.56 10.28
N ASP A 27 -25.68 11.79 11.30
CA ASP A 27 -24.79 10.62 11.14
C ASP A 27 -25.27 9.63 10.05
N LYS A 28 -26.59 9.59 9.79
CA LYS A 28 -27.18 8.80 8.71
C LYS A 28 -26.69 9.24 7.32
N SER A 29 -26.25 10.49 7.16
CA SER A 29 -25.72 11.02 5.89
C SER A 29 -24.29 10.54 5.62
N LYS A 30 -23.47 10.42 6.67
CA LYS A 30 -22.12 9.85 6.59
C LYS A 30 -22.19 8.37 6.24
N LEU A 31 -23.05 7.62 6.94
CA LEU A 31 -23.28 6.20 6.61
C LEU A 31 -23.81 6.03 5.17
N ALA A 32 -24.78 6.85 4.75
CA ALA A 32 -25.29 6.81 3.38
C ALA A 32 -24.21 7.12 2.33
N ARG A 33 -23.31 8.08 2.59
CA ARG A 33 -22.16 8.36 1.71
C ARG A 33 -21.21 7.17 1.63
N ASN A 34 -20.93 6.51 2.76
CA ASN A 34 -20.07 5.32 2.79
C ASN A 34 -20.68 4.16 2.00
N ILE A 35 -21.97 3.90 2.18
CA ILE A 35 -22.70 2.88 1.42
C ILE A 35 -22.68 3.21 -0.07
N PHE A 36 -22.92 4.48 -0.42
CA PHE A 36 -22.97 4.92 -1.82
C PHE A 36 -21.63 4.79 -2.54
N THR A 37 -20.55 5.28 -1.93
CA THR A 37 -19.19 5.12 -2.47
C THR A 37 -18.72 3.65 -2.46
N GLY A 38 -19.15 2.87 -1.46
CA GLY A 38 -18.94 1.43 -1.40
C GLY A 38 -19.64 0.69 -2.54
N LEU A 39 -20.88 1.06 -2.90
CA LEU A 39 -21.60 0.50 -4.04
C LEU A 39 -20.86 0.76 -5.36
N ILE A 40 -20.36 1.97 -5.57
CA ILE A 40 -19.54 2.29 -6.76
C ILE A 40 -18.29 1.38 -6.79
N ALA A 41 -17.63 1.19 -5.66
CA ALA A 41 -16.46 0.31 -5.58
C ALA A 41 -16.82 -1.17 -5.83
N ILE A 42 -17.96 -1.65 -5.35
CA ILE A 42 -18.44 -3.03 -5.62
C ILE A 42 -18.67 -3.23 -7.12
N VAL A 43 -19.34 -2.29 -7.77
CA VAL A 43 -19.59 -2.34 -9.23
C VAL A 43 -18.27 -2.29 -10.01
N PHE A 44 -17.29 -1.53 -9.54
CA PHE A 44 -15.94 -1.51 -10.10
C PHE A 44 -15.23 -2.85 -9.96
N PHE A 45 -15.16 -3.42 -8.76
CA PHE A 45 -14.49 -4.71 -8.55
C PHE A 45 -15.19 -5.86 -9.27
N ALA A 46 -16.53 -5.83 -9.32
CA ALA A 46 -17.31 -6.79 -10.11
C ALA A 46 -16.94 -6.73 -11.59
N TRP A 47 -16.93 -5.53 -12.18
CA TRP A 47 -16.46 -5.34 -13.55
C TRP A 47 -15.00 -5.80 -13.71
N PHE A 48 -14.10 -5.32 -12.85
CA PHE A 48 -12.66 -5.53 -12.95
C PHE A 48 -12.27 -7.01 -12.92
N ILE A 49 -12.87 -7.80 -12.02
CA ILE A 49 -12.59 -9.24 -11.88
C ILE A 49 -13.21 -10.06 -13.03
N MET A 50 -14.33 -9.60 -13.59
CA MET A 50 -14.99 -10.25 -14.73
C MET A 50 -14.30 -9.97 -16.07
N THR A 51 -13.54 -8.87 -16.18
CA THR A 51 -12.73 -8.58 -17.37
C THR A 51 -11.47 -9.42 -17.37
N GLY A 52 -11.24 -10.22 -18.41
CA GLY A 52 -9.97 -10.91 -18.61
C GLY A 52 -8.83 -9.97 -19.00
N GLU A 53 -7.75 -10.54 -19.54
CA GLU A 53 -6.55 -9.79 -19.97
C GLU A 53 -6.87 -8.64 -20.93
N PRO A 54 -6.41 -7.41 -20.61
CA PRO A 54 -6.69 -6.25 -21.45
C PRO A 54 -5.84 -6.32 -22.71
N LEU A 55 -6.37 -5.81 -23.84
CA LEU A 55 -5.60 -5.71 -25.08
C LEU A 55 -4.33 -4.86 -24.92
N LEU A 56 -4.40 -3.81 -24.09
CA LEU A 56 -3.27 -2.96 -23.71
C LEU A 56 -2.11 -3.75 -23.11
N GLU A 57 -2.34 -4.93 -22.55
CA GLU A 57 -1.26 -5.77 -22.05
C GLU A 57 -0.40 -6.33 -23.19
N ASN A 58 -0.90 -6.42 -24.42
CA ASN A 58 -0.11 -6.88 -25.57
C ASN A 58 0.65 -5.74 -26.27
N VAL A 59 0.42 -4.50 -25.87
CA VAL A 59 1.04 -3.33 -26.50
C VAL A 59 2.50 -3.19 -26.07
N ILE A 60 3.38 -2.93 -27.03
CA ILE A 60 4.80 -2.64 -26.80
C ILE A 60 5.14 -1.33 -27.50
N LYS A 61 5.67 -0.36 -26.75
CA LYS A 61 6.15 0.93 -27.28
C LYS A 61 5.12 1.65 -28.16
N LEU A 62 3.87 1.71 -27.67
CA LEU A 62 2.71 2.36 -28.31
C LEU A 62 2.49 1.93 -29.77
N LYS A 63 2.89 0.70 -30.12
CA LYS A 63 2.59 0.14 -31.44
C LYS A 63 1.08 0.11 -31.64
N VAL A 64 0.66 0.28 -32.89
CA VAL A 64 -0.75 0.23 -33.30
C VAL A 64 -1.21 -1.23 -33.21
N TYR A 65 -2.28 -1.48 -32.44
CA TYR A 65 -2.94 -2.77 -32.34
C TYR A 65 -4.40 -2.59 -32.72
N ASN A 66 -4.98 -3.52 -33.49
CA ASN A 66 -6.42 -3.48 -33.77
C ASN A 66 -7.18 -3.55 -32.42
N PRO A 67 -7.89 -2.49 -32.02
CA PRO A 67 -8.54 -1.51 -32.91
C PRO A 67 -8.13 -0.05 -32.70
N TYR A 68 -6.99 0.19 -32.07
CA TYR A 68 -6.39 1.50 -31.99
C TYR A 68 -5.95 1.94 -33.38
N GLU A 69 -6.48 3.07 -33.85
CA GLU A 69 -6.20 3.59 -35.20
C GLU A 69 -4.82 4.23 -35.30
N SER A 70 -4.21 4.61 -34.17
CA SER A 70 -2.90 5.26 -34.11
C SER A 70 -2.20 5.05 -32.76
N SER A 71 -0.89 5.30 -32.70
CA SER A 71 -0.12 5.32 -31.46
C SER A 71 -0.61 6.39 -30.48
N VAL A 72 -1.11 7.52 -30.99
CA VAL A 72 -1.74 8.58 -30.20
C VAL A 72 -3.01 8.06 -29.52
N MET A 73 -3.82 7.29 -30.26
CA MET A 73 -5.00 6.67 -29.71
C MET A 73 -4.66 5.67 -28.61
N CYS A 74 -3.65 4.83 -28.84
CA CYS A 74 -3.14 3.90 -27.84
C CYS A 74 -2.66 4.62 -26.56
N PHE A 75 -1.95 5.74 -26.73
CA PHE A 75 -1.50 6.58 -25.62
C PHE A 75 -2.68 7.09 -24.80
N PHE A 76 -3.70 7.70 -25.43
CA PHE A 76 -4.85 8.23 -24.70
C PHE A 76 -5.70 7.12 -24.04
N VAL A 77 -5.84 5.96 -24.69
CA VAL A 77 -6.50 4.80 -24.07
C VAL A 77 -5.72 4.33 -22.83
N ALA A 78 -4.39 4.22 -22.91
CA ALA A 78 -3.55 3.86 -21.78
C ALA A 78 -3.65 4.87 -20.61
N ILE A 79 -3.58 6.17 -20.90
CA ILE A 79 -3.75 7.24 -19.90
C ILE A 79 -5.16 7.23 -19.31
N SER A 80 -6.19 7.00 -20.13
CA SER A 80 -7.57 6.95 -19.65
C SER A 80 -7.77 5.84 -18.62
N VAL A 81 -7.32 4.61 -18.90
CA VAL A 81 -7.43 3.48 -17.96
C VAL A 81 -6.64 3.75 -16.68
N TRP A 82 -5.43 4.28 -16.79
CA TRP A 82 -4.59 4.60 -15.65
C TRP A 82 -5.26 5.62 -14.71
N LEU A 83 -5.68 6.77 -15.24
CA LEU A 83 -6.33 7.80 -14.43
C LEU A 83 -7.74 7.39 -13.98
N PHE A 84 -8.40 6.47 -14.68
CA PHE A 84 -9.67 5.90 -14.26
C PHE A 84 -9.53 5.03 -13.00
N PHE A 85 -8.46 4.24 -12.87
CA PHE A 85 -8.17 3.52 -11.62
C PHE A 85 -7.90 4.48 -10.47
N LEU A 86 -7.12 5.54 -10.70
CA LEU A 86 -6.91 6.62 -9.73
C LEU A 86 -8.24 7.22 -9.25
N ALA A 87 -9.17 7.47 -10.19
CA ALA A 87 -10.49 8.01 -9.88
C ALA A 87 -11.29 7.05 -8.97
N HIS A 88 -11.31 5.74 -9.26
CA HIS A 88 -12.03 4.75 -8.46
C HIS A 88 -11.51 4.65 -7.02
N VAL A 89 -10.19 4.59 -6.84
CA VAL A 89 -9.58 4.60 -5.51
C VAL A 89 -9.98 5.87 -4.76
N SER A 90 -9.96 7.01 -5.43
CA SER A 90 -10.32 8.31 -4.85
C SER A 90 -11.80 8.38 -4.46
N VAL A 91 -12.72 7.82 -5.26
CA VAL A 91 -14.15 7.71 -4.91
C VAL A 91 -14.32 6.91 -3.63
N LEU A 92 -13.74 5.71 -3.56
CA LEU A 92 -13.86 4.82 -2.39
C LEU A 92 -13.32 5.50 -1.13
N VAL A 93 -12.12 6.06 -1.19
CA VAL A 93 -11.49 6.72 -0.04
C VAL A 93 -12.23 8.01 0.37
N SER A 94 -12.83 8.74 -0.58
CA SER A 94 -13.62 9.95 -0.29
C SER A 94 -14.87 9.69 0.57
N GLY A 95 -15.44 8.49 0.48
CA GLY A 95 -16.54 8.09 1.35
C GLY A 95 -16.07 7.89 2.77
N LEU A 96 -14.99 7.13 2.92
CA LEU A 96 -14.49 6.62 4.20
C LEU A 96 -13.88 7.69 5.11
N PHE A 97 -13.32 8.75 4.53
CA PHE A 97 -12.64 9.83 5.26
C PHE A 97 -13.28 11.20 4.99
N GLU A 98 -13.06 12.14 5.91
CA GLU A 98 -13.61 13.50 5.81
C GLU A 98 -12.62 14.50 5.19
N PHE A 99 -11.40 14.07 4.91
CA PHE A 99 -10.39 14.92 4.29
C PHE A 99 -10.73 15.21 2.82
N LYS A 100 -10.40 16.42 2.37
CA LYS A 100 -10.66 16.88 1.01
C LYS A 100 -9.72 16.31 -0.05
N LEU A 101 -8.61 15.68 0.34
CA LEU A 101 -7.59 15.20 -0.62
C LEU A 101 -8.17 14.21 -1.67
N PRO A 102 -8.92 13.15 -1.30
CA PRO A 102 -9.50 12.24 -2.30
C PRO A 102 -10.54 12.93 -3.20
N GLU A 103 -11.35 13.83 -2.64
CA GLU A 103 -12.29 14.65 -3.43
C GLU A 103 -11.54 15.56 -4.42
N ASN A 104 -10.42 16.15 -4.02
CA ASN A 104 -9.61 17.04 -4.87
C ASN A 104 -8.83 16.27 -5.94
N LEU A 105 -8.33 15.05 -5.66
CA LEU A 105 -7.78 14.15 -6.68
C LEU A 105 -8.84 13.82 -7.73
N LEU A 106 -10.07 13.53 -7.29
CA LEU A 106 -11.16 13.20 -8.18
C LEU A 106 -11.59 14.40 -9.05
N LYS A 107 -11.65 15.60 -8.48
CA LYS A 107 -11.94 16.84 -9.24
C LYS A 107 -10.83 17.25 -10.22
N THR A 108 -9.63 16.67 -10.11
CA THR A 108 -8.48 17.02 -10.96
C THR A 108 -8.09 15.85 -11.87
N ALA A 109 -7.09 15.06 -11.51
CA ALA A 109 -6.61 13.94 -12.31
C ALA A 109 -7.70 12.88 -12.57
N GLY A 110 -8.56 12.62 -11.58
CA GLY A 110 -9.65 11.66 -11.72
C GLY A 110 -10.71 12.11 -12.74
N LEU A 111 -11.02 13.40 -12.79
CA LEU A 111 -11.94 13.98 -13.77
C LEU A 111 -11.37 13.83 -15.18
N VAL A 112 -10.09 14.15 -15.37
CA VAL A 112 -9.41 13.97 -16.67
C VAL A 112 -9.52 12.51 -17.12
N GLY A 113 -9.18 11.56 -16.24
CA GLY A 113 -9.30 10.13 -16.54
C GLY A 113 -10.71 9.68 -16.88
N THR A 114 -11.70 10.18 -16.14
CA THR A 114 -13.12 9.79 -16.32
C THR A 114 -13.72 10.40 -17.59
N VAL A 115 -13.40 11.66 -17.91
CA VAL A 115 -13.81 12.31 -19.16
C VAL A 115 -13.17 11.62 -20.36
N LEU A 116 -11.87 11.32 -20.30
CA LEU A 116 -11.21 10.55 -21.35
C LEU A 116 -11.84 9.16 -21.51
N SER A 117 -12.16 8.48 -20.40
CA SER A 117 -12.83 7.18 -20.43
C SER A 117 -14.23 7.24 -21.05
N PHE A 118 -14.96 8.35 -20.86
CA PHE A 118 -16.25 8.58 -21.50
C PHE A 118 -16.10 8.88 -23.00
N VAL A 119 -15.21 9.80 -23.38
CA VAL A 119 -14.99 10.15 -24.79
C VAL A 119 -14.50 8.93 -25.59
N LEU A 120 -13.57 8.17 -25.01
CA LEU A 120 -12.95 7.00 -25.61
C LEU A 120 -13.64 5.68 -25.22
N ILE A 121 -14.90 5.73 -24.76
CA ILE A 121 -15.58 4.56 -24.18
C ILE A 121 -15.63 3.36 -25.11
N LYS A 122 -15.73 3.59 -26.43
CA LYS A 122 -15.71 2.54 -27.45
C LYS A 122 -14.39 1.75 -27.43
N TYR A 123 -13.26 2.45 -27.39
CA TYR A 123 -11.92 1.85 -27.46
C TYR A 123 -11.47 1.29 -26.11
N THR A 124 -11.83 1.96 -25.03
CA THR A 124 -11.54 1.50 -23.68
C THR A 124 -12.42 0.31 -23.31
N ALA A 125 -13.69 0.26 -23.72
CA ALA A 125 -14.50 -0.96 -23.57
C ALA A 125 -13.90 -2.12 -24.38
N TYR A 126 -13.56 -1.88 -25.66
CA TYR A 126 -12.92 -2.91 -26.50
C TYR A 126 -11.64 -3.46 -25.87
N ASN A 127 -10.83 -2.61 -25.23
CA ASN A 127 -9.63 -3.05 -24.52
C ASN A 127 -9.92 -4.20 -23.54
N PHE A 128 -11.09 -4.23 -22.91
CA PHE A 128 -11.47 -5.25 -21.93
C PHE A 128 -12.39 -6.35 -22.49
N THR A 129 -13.17 -6.04 -23.52
CA THR A 129 -14.14 -6.99 -24.11
C THR A 129 -13.59 -7.74 -25.32
N LYS A 130 -12.62 -7.17 -26.04
CA LYS A 130 -12.08 -7.67 -27.32
C LYS A 130 -13.13 -7.79 -28.44
N THR A 131 -14.30 -7.17 -28.26
CA THR A 131 -15.38 -7.11 -29.24
C THR A 131 -16.05 -5.73 -29.25
N TYR A 132 -16.58 -5.35 -30.41
CA TYR A 132 -17.44 -4.19 -30.60
C TYR A 132 -18.92 -4.48 -30.44
N ASP A 133 -19.29 -5.76 -30.39
CA ASP A 133 -20.66 -6.19 -30.17
C ASP A 133 -21.11 -5.86 -28.74
N PHE A 134 -22.41 -5.91 -28.52
CA PHE A 134 -22.95 -5.77 -27.18
C PHE A 134 -22.45 -6.92 -26.30
N GLU A 135 -21.67 -6.58 -25.28
CA GLU A 135 -21.26 -7.49 -24.23
C GLU A 135 -21.54 -6.85 -22.87
N TYR A 136 -22.05 -7.66 -21.93
CA TYR A 136 -22.38 -7.19 -20.59
C TYR A 136 -21.17 -6.56 -19.87
N LYS A 137 -19.94 -7.03 -20.14
CA LYS A 137 -18.69 -6.45 -19.59
C LYS A 137 -18.48 -5.01 -20.04
N GLY A 138 -18.80 -4.71 -21.31
CA GLY A 138 -18.77 -3.36 -21.85
C GLY A 138 -19.84 -2.47 -21.24
N ALA A 139 -21.04 -3.01 -21.01
CA ALA A 139 -22.10 -2.30 -20.29
C ALA A 139 -21.70 -1.98 -18.84
N LEU A 140 -21.11 -2.94 -18.11
CA LEU A 140 -20.59 -2.75 -16.76
C LEU A 140 -19.47 -1.70 -16.71
N TYR A 141 -18.58 -1.67 -17.72
CA TYR A 141 -17.59 -0.61 -17.84
C TYR A 141 -18.26 0.76 -18.00
N ALA A 142 -19.25 0.87 -18.88
CA ALA A 142 -19.99 2.11 -19.09
C ALA A 142 -20.74 2.59 -17.84
N ILE A 143 -21.31 1.65 -17.08
CA ILE A 143 -21.92 1.94 -15.77
C ILE A 143 -20.88 2.56 -14.83
N ASN A 144 -19.67 1.97 -14.72
CA ASN A 144 -18.59 2.50 -13.89
C ASN A 144 -18.16 3.91 -14.32
N VAL A 145 -17.99 4.14 -15.63
CA VAL A 145 -17.66 5.47 -16.17
C VAL A 145 -18.73 6.49 -15.79
N GLY A 146 -20.00 6.13 -15.96
CA GLY A 146 -21.14 6.97 -15.57
C GLY A 146 -21.16 7.27 -14.07
N MET A 147 -20.98 6.25 -13.22
CA MET A 147 -20.99 6.41 -11.76
C MET A 147 -19.90 7.36 -11.29
N VAL A 148 -18.65 7.17 -11.72
CA VAL A 148 -17.55 8.06 -11.31
C VAL A 148 -17.76 9.48 -11.86
N LEU A 149 -18.24 9.62 -13.10
CA LEU A 149 -18.51 10.93 -13.69
C LEU A 149 -19.61 11.67 -12.94
N GLY A 150 -20.72 10.99 -12.64
CA GLY A 150 -21.85 11.54 -11.89
C GLY A 150 -21.47 11.96 -10.46
N TYR A 151 -20.69 11.13 -9.77
CA TYR A 151 -20.20 11.47 -8.43
C TYR A 151 -19.20 12.64 -8.46
N THR A 152 -18.31 12.69 -9.46
CA THR A 152 -17.37 13.80 -9.64
C THR A 152 -18.11 15.10 -9.94
N ALA A 153 -19.09 15.07 -10.84
CA ALA A 153 -19.97 16.20 -11.14
C ALA A 153 -20.72 16.69 -9.90
N PHE A 154 -21.17 15.77 -9.04
CA PHE A 154 -21.79 16.12 -7.76
C PHE A 154 -20.82 16.84 -6.83
N LEU A 155 -19.57 16.40 -6.71
CA LEU A 155 -18.57 17.08 -5.87
C LEU A 155 -18.26 18.49 -6.38
N ILE A 156 -18.15 18.66 -7.70
CA ILE A 156 -17.96 19.96 -8.34
C ILE A 156 -19.18 20.86 -8.09
N PHE A 157 -20.40 20.33 -8.22
CA PHE A 157 -21.61 21.08 -7.92
C PHE A 157 -21.69 21.47 -6.43
N LYS A 158 -21.28 20.58 -5.53
CA LYS A 158 -21.35 20.78 -4.07
C LYS A 158 -20.35 21.83 -3.58
N ASP A 159 -19.10 21.73 -4.02
CA ASP A 159 -17.97 22.47 -3.44
C ASP A 159 -17.22 23.37 -4.44
N GLY A 160 -17.51 23.24 -5.74
CA GLY A 160 -16.74 23.87 -6.80
C GLY A 160 -15.33 23.31 -6.98
N TYR A 161 -14.56 23.97 -7.84
CA TYR A 161 -13.14 23.67 -8.09
C TYR A 161 -12.17 24.42 -7.17
N LYS A 162 -12.66 25.41 -6.41
CA LYS A 162 -11.79 26.24 -5.57
C LYS A 162 -11.16 25.38 -4.47
N MET A 163 -9.85 25.47 -4.35
CA MET A 163 -9.05 24.85 -3.30
C MET A 163 -8.34 25.94 -2.53
N ASN A 164 -8.24 25.81 -1.21
CA ASN A 164 -7.37 26.68 -0.44
C ASN A 164 -5.89 26.30 -0.66
N LYS A 165 -4.96 27.16 -0.22
CA LYS A 165 -3.52 26.97 -0.42
C LYS A 165 -3.00 25.65 0.18
N GLU A 166 -3.52 25.23 1.33
CA GLU A 166 -3.10 24.00 2.02
C GLU A 166 -3.63 22.73 1.32
N GLU A 167 -4.86 22.79 0.80
CA GLU A 167 -5.46 21.74 -0.02
C GLU A 167 -4.69 21.56 -1.33
N LEU A 168 -4.38 22.66 -2.03
CA LEU A 168 -3.60 22.64 -3.25
C LEU A 168 -2.19 22.08 -3.00
N LYS A 169 -1.54 22.52 -1.93
CA LYS A 169 -0.22 21.99 -1.52
C LYS A 169 -0.29 20.48 -1.24
N SER A 170 -1.30 20.04 -0.49
CA SER A 170 -1.49 18.61 -0.19
C SER A 170 -1.73 17.79 -1.45
N LEU A 171 -2.54 18.31 -2.38
CA LEU A 171 -2.79 17.69 -3.68
C LEU A 171 -1.51 17.58 -4.51
N LEU A 172 -0.76 18.66 -4.68
CA LEU A 172 0.46 18.67 -5.49
C LEU A 172 1.56 17.76 -4.93
N ILE A 173 1.67 17.66 -3.60
CA ILE A 173 2.62 16.74 -2.95
C ILE A 173 2.20 15.28 -3.15
N PHE A 174 0.90 14.98 -3.05
CA PHE A 174 0.43 13.60 -3.12
C PHE A 174 0.18 13.10 -4.55
N LEU A 175 -0.08 13.98 -5.52
CA LEU A 175 -0.43 13.62 -6.89
C LEU A 175 0.63 12.72 -7.58
N PRO A 176 1.95 12.93 -7.44
CA PRO A 176 2.95 12.02 -8.00
C PRO A 176 2.87 10.61 -7.42
N LEU A 177 2.63 10.50 -6.10
CA LEU A 177 2.40 9.21 -5.45
C LEU A 177 1.11 8.56 -5.96
N ALA A 178 0.04 9.34 -6.09
CA ALA A 178 -1.23 8.83 -6.59
C ALA A 178 -1.08 8.26 -8.01
N ILE A 179 -0.43 9.00 -8.91
CA ILE A 179 -0.18 8.57 -10.29
C ILE A 179 0.67 7.28 -10.29
N LEU A 180 1.79 7.26 -9.57
CA LEU A 180 2.69 6.12 -9.54
C LEU A 180 2.01 4.83 -9.03
N TRP A 181 1.29 4.91 -7.92
CA TRP A 181 0.69 3.74 -7.27
C TRP A 181 -0.60 3.25 -7.94
N SER A 182 -1.31 4.10 -8.69
CA SER A 182 -2.47 3.67 -9.49
C SER A 182 -2.09 3.15 -10.89
N MET A 183 -0.79 3.07 -11.21
CA MET A 183 -0.31 2.67 -12.52
C MET A 183 -0.58 1.19 -12.80
N PRO A 184 -1.33 0.85 -13.87
CA PRO A 184 -1.43 -0.52 -14.32
C PRO A 184 -0.04 -1.09 -14.69
N PRO A 185 0.25 -2.37 -14.37
CA PRO A 185 1.59 -2.96 -14.56
C PRO A 185 2.12 -2.92 -16.00
N TYR A 186 1.23 -2.97 -16.99
CA TYR A 186 1.58 -2.94 -18.41
C TYR A 186 1.93 -1.55 -18.94
N ILE A 187 1.65 -0.46 -18.22
CA ILE A 187 1.89 0.90 -18.72
C ILE A 187 3.37 1.16 -19.02
N ILE A 188 4.29 0.63 -18.20
CA ILE A 188 5.72 0.78 -18.44
C ILE A 188 6.11 0.14 -19.78
N LYS A 189 5.63 -1.09 -20.05
CA LYS A 189 5.83 -1.77 -21.33
C LYS A 189 5.19 -1.00 -22.50
N ASN A 190 4.00 -0.45 -22.28
CA ASN A 190 3.27 0.27 -23.31
C ASN A 190 4.03 1.52 -23.76
N PHE A 191 4.60 2.30 -22.84
CA PHE A 191 5.32 3.53 -23.18
C PHE A 191 6.78 3.30 -23.55
N PHE A 192 7.49 2.42 -22.83
CA PHE A 192 8.94 2.30 -22.95
C PHE A 192 9.40 1.01 -23.65
N GLY A 193 8.51 0.04 -23.85
CA GLY A 193 8.83 -1.25 -24.47
C GLY A 193 9.45 -2.26 -23.49
N LEU A 194 10.00 -3.36 -24.04
CA LEU A 194 10.68 -4.40 -23.26
C LEU A 194 12.14 -4.03 -23.04
N ILE A 195 12.54 -3.89 -21.77
CA ILE A 195 13.93 -3.67 -21.38
C ILE A 195 14.55 -5.02 -21.04
N ASN A 196 15.25 -5.61 -22.01
CA ASN A 196 15.92 -6.92 -21.91
C ASN A 196 17.26 -6.80 -21.17
N VAL A 197 17.22 -6.33 -19.92
CA VAL A 197 18.38 -6.43 -19.02
C VAL A 197 18.35 -7.81 -18.39
N PRO A 198 19.47 -8.57 -18.37
CA PRO A 198 19.54 -9.87 -17.70
C PRO A 198 19.06 -9.72 -16.26
N ASN A 199 18.01 -10.46 -15.88
CA ASN A 199 17.36 -10.31 -14.59
C ASN A 199 17.98 -11.23 -13.56
N LYS A 200 19.33 -11.25 -13.55
CA LYS A 200 20.14 -12.01 -12.62
C LYS A 200 20.02 -11.43 -11.21
N ASP A 201 20.20 -12.28 -10.21
CA ASP A 201 20.30 -11.87 -8.81
C ASP A 201 21.36 -10.76 -8.67
N PHE A 202 20.96 -9.66 -8.04
CA PHE A 202 21.73 -8.42 -7.91
C PHE A 202 22.27 -7.82 -9.23
N GLY A 203 21.65 -8.10 -10.37
CA GLY A 203 21.86 -7.38 -11.63
C GLY A 203 21.33 -5.93 -11.56
N SER A 204 21.60 -5.14 -12.60
CA SER A 204 21.26 -3.70 -12.61
C SER A 204 19.76 -3.43 -12.42
N ALA A 205 18.89 -4.21 -13.09
CA ALA A 205 17.44 -4.08 -12.96
C ALA A 205 16.97 -4.43 -11.54
N HIS A 206 17.45 -5.53 -10.98
CA HIS A 206 17.14 -5.96 -9.62
C HIS A 206 17.59 -4.89 -8.60
N ARG A 207 18.83 -4.39 -8.68
CA ARG A 207 19.32 -3.31 -7.79
C ARG A 207 18.45 -2.04 -7.89
N PHE A 208 18.04 -1.66 -9.09
CA PHE A 208 17.15 -0.53 -9.28
C PHE A 208 15.84 -0.69 -8.50
N PHE A 209 15.19 -1.85 -8.60
CA PHE A 209 13.95 -2.10 -7.86
C PHE A 209 14.17 -2.19 -6.33
N LEU A 210 15.29 -2.76 -5.88
CA LEU A 210 15.65 -2.74 -4.45
C LEU A 210 15.80 -1.31 -3.94
N TYR A 211 16.58 -0.46 -4.63
CA TYR A 211 16.75 0.93 -4.24
C TYR A 211 15.43 1.70 -4.28
N PHE A 212 14.62 1.47 -5.31
CA PHE A 212 13.29 2.06 -5.42
C PHE A 212 12.38 1.69 -4.24
N THR A 213 12.49 0.47 -3.70
CA THR A 213 11.73 0.03 -2.52
C THR A 213 12.05 0.89 -1.30
N PHE A 214 13.33 1.04 -0.96
CA PHE A 214 13.77 1.82 0.20
C PHE A 214 13.54 3.33 0.00
N LEU A 215 13.76 3.83 -1.21
CA LEU A 215 13.46 5.23 -1.55
C LEU A 215 11.96 5.52 -1.43
N SER A 216 11.09 4.60 -1.83
CA SER A 216 9.64 4.74 -1.68
C SER A 216 9.21 4.82 -0.22
N LEU A 217 9.80 3.99 0.65
CA LEU A 217 9.59 4.06 2.10
C LEU A 217 9.94 5.44 2.66
N VAL A 218 11.14 5.94 2.35
CA VAL A 218 11.62 7.26 2.82
C VAL A 218 10.78 8.39 2.23
N TRP A 219 10.42 8.30 0.95
CA TRP A 219 9.64 9.32 0.26
C TRP A 219 8.24 9.45 0.88
N ILE A 220 7.52 8.35 1.05
CA ILE A 220 6.18 8.36 1.65
C ILE A 220 6.24 8.82 3.11
N TYR A 221 7.23 8.36 3.89
CA TYR A 221 7.43 8.85 5.25
C TYR A 221 7.67 10.36 5.28
N CYS A 222 8.55 10.89 4.43
CA CYS A 222 8.84 12.32 4.38
C CYS A 222 7.63 13.17 3.99
N VAL A 223 6.77 12.67 3.11
CA VAL A 223 5.51 13.31 2.73
C VAL A 223 4.51 13.35 3.89
N LEU A 224 4.46 12.29 4.71
CA LEU A 224 3.42 12.11 5.72
C LEU A 224 3.86 12.38 7.17
N LYS A 225 5.16 12.55 7.46
CA LYS A 225 5.69 12.69 8.83
C LYS A 225 5.07 13.83 9.65
N ASP A 226 4.55 14.85 8.98
CA ASP A 226 3.90 16.02 9.61
C ASP A 226 2.37 15.89 9.70
N LYS A 227 1.81 14.80 9.17
CA LYS A 227 0.36 14.52 9.05
C LYS A 227 0.00 13.18 9.68
N LYS A 228 0.47 12.94 10.91
CA LYS A 228 0.31 11.68 11.65
C LYS A 228 -1.15 11.31 11.95
N GLY A 229 -1.38 10.03 12.22
CA GLY A 229 -2.70 9.50 12.60
C GLY A 229 -3.66 9.34 11.41
N GLU A 230 -4.85 9.94 11.49
CA GLU A 230 -5.95 9.68 10.54
C GLU A 230 -5.65 10.05 9.09
N TYR A 231 -4.93 11.15 8.88
CA TYR A 231 -4.56 11.57 7.53
C TYR A 231 -3.57 10.59 6.89
N SER A 232 -2.56 10.16 7.65
CA SER A 232 -1.62 9.11 7.22
C SER A 232 -2.36 7.80 6.93
N ARG A 233 -3.32 7.40 7.78
CA ARG A 233 -4.15 6.21 7.57
C ARG A 233 -4.93 6.29 6.26
N MET A 234 -5.54 7.45 5.96
CA MET A 234 -6.24 7.67 4.68
C MET A 234 -5.31 7.52 3.49
N VAL A 235 -4.15 8.18 3.51
CA VAL A 235 -3.19 8.13 2.38
C VAL A 235 -2.64 6.72 2.18
N LEU A 236 -2.27 6.04 3.26
CA LEU A 236 -1.82 4.66 3.21
C LEU A 236 -2.93 3.73 2.72
N LEU A 237 -4.19 3.94 3.12
CA LEU A 237 -5.31 3.17 2.58
C LEU A 237 -5.42 3.38 1.06
N TRP A 238 -5.35 4.62 0.61
CA TRP A 238 -5.39 4.96 -0.81
C TRP A 238 -4.31 4.20 -1.59
N ILE A 239 -3.05 4.26 -1.13
CA ILE A 239 -1.93 3.53 -1.75
C ILE A 239 -2.18 2.02 -1.73
N SER A 240 -2.69 1.47 -0.62
CA SER A 240 -2.95 0.03 -0.50
C SER A 240 -4.04 -0.48 -1.45
N ILE A 241 -5.10 0.30 -1.66
CA ILE A 241 -6.16 -0.07 -2.60
C ILE A 241 -5.66 0.07 -4.04
N ALA A 242 -4.89 1.12 -4.35
CA ALA A 242 -4.29 1.28 -5.67
C ALA A 242 -3.37 0.11 -6.03
N ALA A 243 -2.49 -0.28 -5.10
CA ALA A 243 -1.62 -1.44 -5.27
C ALA A 243 -2.42 -2.75 -5.37
N LEU A 244 -3.50 -2.90 -4.59
CA LEU A 244 -4.40 -4.04 -4.68
C LEU A 244 -5.03 -4.15 -6.08
N ILE A 245 -5.49 -3.06 -6.67
CA ILE A 245 -6.05 -3.04 -8.04
C ILE A 245 -4.98 -3.48 -9.06
N SER A 246 -3.76 -2.95 -8.95
CA SER A 246 -2.67 -3.36 -9.84
C SER A 246 -2.32 -4.84 -9.69
N TYR A 247 -2.35 -5.37 -8.46
CA TYR A 247 -2.09 -6.78 -8.17
C TYR A 247 -3.21 -7.71 -8.64
N THR A 248 -4.48 -7.39 -8.34
CA THR A 248 -5.63 -8.22 -8.73
C THR A 248 -5.86 -8.22 -10.23
N ARG A 249 -5.14 -7.41 -11.00
CA ARG A 249 -5.16 -7.51 -12.46
C ARG A 249 -4.72 -8.87 -12.96
N ASN A 250 -3.84 -9.55 -12.23
CA ASN A 250 -3.43 -10.92 -12.59
C ASN A 250 -4.42 -11.99 -12.09
N TYR A 251 -5.51 -11.60 -11.42
CA TYR A 251 -6.46 -12.49 -10.77
C TYR A 251 -7.88 -12.27 -11.30
N TYR A 252 -8.19 -12.93 -12.41
CA TYR A 252 -9.53 -12.97 -13.02
C TYR A 252 -10.43 -13.99 -12.30
N ILE A 253 -11.75 -13.90 -12.52
CA ILE A 253 -12.72 -14.82 -11.91
C ILE A 253 -12.37 -16.31 -12.11
N THR A 254 -11.70 -16.63 -13.23
CA THR A 254 -11.22 -17.98 -13.57
C THR A 254 -10.17 -18.53 -12.59
N ILE A 255 -9.41 -17.67 -11.90
CA ILE A 255 -8.42 -18.09 -10.91
C ILE A 255 -9.09 -18.42 -9.57
N PHE A 256 -10.15 -17.70 -9.19
CA PHE A 256 -10.87 -18.01 -7.94
C PHE A 256 -11.61 -19.35 -8.00
N ILE A 257 -12.02 -19.79 -9.20
CA ILE A 257 -12.60 -21.12 -9.42
C ILE A 257 -11.56 -22.23 -9.66
N THR A 258 -10.26 -21.89 -9.72
CA THR A 258 -9.16 -22.85 -9.93
C THR A 258 -8.27 -22.90 -8.67
N PRO A 259 -8.50 -23.84 -7.73
CA PRO A 259 -7.82 -23.85 -6.43
C PRO A 259 -6.29 -23.89 -6.50
N THR A 260 -5.72 -24.54 -7.53
CA THR A 260 -4.26 -24.61 -7.75
C THR A 260 -3.62 -23.25 -8.02
N LYS A 261 -4.41 -22.25 -8.45
CA LYS A 261 -3.94 -20.90 -8.77
C LYS A 261 -4.23 -19.88 -7.67
N TRP A 262 -4.70 -20.31 -6.51
CA TRP A 262 -5.06 -19.40 -5.43
C TRP A 262 -3.86 -18.60 -4.92
N PRO A 263 -4.05 -17.32 -4.52
CA PRO A 263 -2.99 -16.45 -4.04
C PRO A 263 -2.57 -16.76 -2.59
N LEU A 264 -2.26 -18.04 -2.30
CA LEU A 264 -1.95 -18.49 -0.94
C LEU A 264 -0.51 -18.23 -0.50
N HIS A 265 0.35 -17.59 -1.32
CA HIS A 265 1.65 -17.11 -0.84
C HIS A 265 1.46 -15.94 0.14
N LEU A 266 2.28 -15.86 1.20
CA LEU A 266 2.16 -14.82 2.24
C LEU A 266 2.16 -13.39 1.68
N CYS A 267 3.07 -13.08 0.75
CA CYS A 267 3.14 -11.75 0.14
C CYS A 267 1.85 -11.40 -0.61
N ASN A 268 1.27 -12.37 -1.33
CA ASN A 268 -0.02 -12.22 -1.99
C ASN A 268 -1.16 -11.93 -0.99
N THR A 269 -1.17 -12.62 0.15
CA THR A 269 -2.16 -12.34 1.20
C THR A 269 -2.01 -10.92 1.77
N ALA A 270 -0.78 -10.37 1.83
CA ALA A 270 -0.52 -9.02 2.32
C ALA A 270 -1.27 -7.94 1.53
N MET A 271 -1.46 -8.15 0.23
CA MET A 271 -2.19 -7.23 -0.65
C MET A 271 -3.65 -7.06 -0.24
N PHE A 272 -4.28 -8.11 0.28
CA PHE A 272 -5.65 -8.07 0.79
C PHE A 272 -5.69 -7.65 2.27
N LEU A 273 -4.77 -8.18 3.09
CA LEU A 273 -4.75 -7.92 4.53
C LEU A 273 -4.45 -6.45 4.85
N THR A 274 -3.59 -5.78 4.10
CA THR A 274 -3.18 -4.39 4.39
C THR A 274 -4.35 -3.39 4.27
N PRO A 275 -5.13 -3.36 3.16
CA PRO A 275 -6.36 -2.57 3.09
C PRO A 275 -7.36 -2.90 4.20
N ILE A 276 -7.57 -4.19 4.52
CA ILE A 276 -8.46 -4.63 5.60
C ILE A 276 -8.00 -4.07 6.95
N CYS A 277 -6.70 -4.13 7.25
CA CYS A 277 -6.12 -3.56 8.46
C CYS A 277 -6.34 -2.05 8.52
N LEU A 278 -6.21 -1.33 7.41
CA LEU A 278 -6.39 0.11 7.34
C LEU A 278 -7.87 0.53 7.50
N LEU A 279 -8.79 -0.24 6.91
CA LEU A 279 -10.24 -0.04 7.00
C LEU A 279 -10.76 -0.29 8.42
N PHE A 280 -10.47 -1.47 8.97
CA PHE A 280 -11.10 -1.98 10.20
C PHE A 280 -10.23 -1.84 11.45
N ARG A 281 -8.99 -1.37 11.33
CA ARG A 281 -8.04 -1.22 12.45
C ARG A 281 -7.77 -2.52 13.21
N THR A 282 -7.67 -3.63 12.50
CA THR A 282 -7.51 -4.97 13.07
C THR A 282 -6.08 -5.20 13.57
N LYS A 283 -5.78 -4.77 14.81
CA LYS A 283 -4.45 -4.90 15.46
C LYS A 283 -3.82 -6.30 15.30
N ARG A 284 -4.61 -7.36 15.50
CA ARG A 284 -4.09 -8.74 15.43
C ARG A 284 -3.55 -9.09 14.04
N LEU A 285 -4.33 -8.82 13.00
CA LEU A 285 -3.97 -9.03 11.60
C LEU A 285 -2.82 -8.11 11.17
N TYR A 286 -2.77 -6.91 11.73
CA TYR A 286 -1.70 -5.97 11.46
C TYR A 286 -0.34 -6.50 11.92
N TYR A 287 -0.16 -6.91 13.19
CA TYR A 287 1.17 -7.40 13.59
C TYR A 287 1.51 -8.76 12.99
N PHE A 288 0.53 -9.55 12.55
CA PHE A 288 0.80 -10.71 11.69
C PHE A 288 1.45 -10.26 10.38
N THR A 289 0.83 -9.30 9.68
CA THR A 289 1.40 -8.69 8.46
C THR A 289 2.79 -8.07 8.71
N LEU A 290 2.99 -7.41 9.85
CA LEU A 290 4.26 -6.78 10.20
C LEU A 290 5.39 -7.80 10.39
N PHE A 291 5.19 -8.84 11.20
CA PHE A 291 6.26 -9.79 11.52
C PHE A 291 6.47 -10.84 10.45
N ILE A 292 5.39 -11.30 9.81
CA ILE A 292 5.44 -12.37 8.83
C ILE A 292 5.67 -11.77 7.44
N ASN A 293 4.74 -10.96 6.94
CA ASN A 293 4.78 -10.55 5.53
C ASN A 293 5.98 -9.64 5.20
N VAL A 294 6.49 -8.82 6.12
CA VAL A 294 7.67 -7.99 5.86
C VAL A 294 8.92 -8.85 5.61
N ILE A 295 9.11 -9.92 6.38
CA ILE A 295 10.26 -10.83 6.21
C ILE A 295 10.10 -11.64 4.93
N GLY A 296 8.92 -12.20 4.71
CA GLY A 296 8.61 -12.90 3.47
C GLY A 296 8.87 -12.02 2.25
N ALA A 297 8.45 -10.75 2.32
CA ALA A 297 8.67 -9.79 1.24
C ALA A 297 10.15 -9.44 1.05
N LEU A 298 10.90 -9.26 2.15
CA LEU A 298 12.34 -8.99 2.07
C LEU A 298 13.08 -10.15 1.39
N PHE A 299 12.83 -11.39 1.80
CA PHE A 299 13.49 -12.55 1.17
C PHE A 299 13.07 -12.74 -0.28
N ALA A 300 11.80 -12.57 -0.61
CA ALA A 300 11.34 -12.64 -1.99
C ALA A 300 11.98 -11.55 -2.86
N MET A 301 12.14 -10.32 -2.36
CA MET A 301 12.85 -9.27 -3.10
C MET A 301 14.33 -9.59 -3.27
N LEU A 302 15.00 -10.17 -2.27
CA LEU A 302 16.42 -10.52 -2.37
C LEU A 302 16.68 -11.75 -3.27
N MET A 303 15.70 -12.65 -3.37
CA MET A 303 15.76 -13.89 -4.14
C MET A 303 14.50 -14.04 -5.01
N PRO A 304 14.36 -13.22 -6.07
CA PRO A 304 13.18 -13.28 -6.92
C PRO A 304 13.06 -14.61 -7.66
N ASN A 305 11.81 -15.04 -7.91
CA ASN A 305 11.48 -16.32 -8.54
C ASN A 305 10.97 -16.19 -9.99
N TYR A 306 11.20 -15.04 -10.63
CA TYR A 306 10.90 -14.90 -12.06
C TYR A 306 12.12 -15.34 -12.89
N ASN A 307 11.87 -15.98 -14.03
CA ASN A 307 12.90 -16.38 -15.00
C ASN A 307 13.61 -15.15 -15.61
N ASP A 308 14.63 -15.36 -16.44
CA ASP A 308 15.31 -14.32 -17.24
C ASP A 308 14.37 -13.68 -18.29
N ILE A 309 13.41 -12.89 -17.80
CA ILE A 309 12.43 -12.13 -18.58
C ILE A 309 12.68 -10.63 -18.42
N ALA A 310 12.25 -9.85 -19.43
CA ALA A 310 12.46 -8.41 -19.46
C ALA A 310 11.90 -7.70 -18.20
N ALA A 311 12.65 -6.75 -17.65
CA ALA A 311 12.32 -6.08 -16.39
C ALA A 311 11.00 -5.28 -16.44
N THR A 312 10.58 -4.85 -17.64
CA THR A 312 9.33 -4.11 -17.87
C THR A 312 8.14 -5.01 -18.21
N THR A 313 8.30 -6.33 -18.14
CA THR A 313 7.19 -7.29 -18.33
C THR A 313 6.17 -7.10 -17.19
N PRO A 314 4.85 -7.09 -17.48
CA PRO A 314 3.81 -6.89 -16.47
C PRO A 314 3.95 -7.81 -15.25
N HIS A 315 4.31 -9.08 -15.47
CA HIS A 315 4.57 -10.05 -14.41
C HIS A 315 5.67 -9.60 -13.43
N VAL A 316 6.81 -9.09 -13.93
CA VAL A 316 7.90 -8.56 -13.10
C VAL A 316 7.44 -7.32 -12.34
N ILE A 317 6.72 -6.42 -13.00
CA ILE A 317 6.20 -5.22 -12.35
C ILE A 317 5.21 -5.56 -11.23
N VAL A 318 4.29 -6.51 -11.44
CA VAL A 318 3.36 -6.97 -10.39
C VAL A 318 4.11 -7.62 -9.23
N PHE A 319 5.12 -8.44 -9.52
CA PHE A 319 5.99 -9.00 -8.48
C PHE A 319 6.56 -7.89 -7.60
N TRP A 320 7.16 -6.86 -8.19
CA TRP A 320 7.75 -5.76 -7.42
C TRP A 320 6.70 -4.93 -6.68
N VAL A 321 5.58 -4.58 -7.31
CA VAL A 321 4.48 -3.84 -6.64
C VAL A 321 3.99 -4.60 -5.40
N ASN A 322 3.77 -5.90 -5.52
CA ASN A 322 3.33 -6.76 -4.42
C ASN A 322 4.34 -6.76 -3.26
N HIS A 323 5.62 -7.02 -3.55
CA HIS A 323 6.64 -7.17 -2.53
C HIS A 323 7.08 -5.84 -1.91
N VAL A 324 7.21 -4.77 -2.71
CA VAL A 324 7.43 -3.41 -2.20
C VAL A 324 6.32 -3.09 -1.21
N GLN A 325 5.07 -3.39 -1.55
CA GLN A 325 3.94 -3.04 -0.71
C GLN A 325 3.86 -3.84 0.59
N ALA A 326 4.06 -5.16 0.50
CA ALA A 326 4.13 -6.04 1.65
C ALA A 326 5.27 -5.65 2.61
N PHE A 327 6.37 -5.11 2.08
CA PHE A 327 7.50 -4.65 2.86
C PHE A 327 7.30 -3.25 3.48
N ILE A 328 6.97 -2.22 2.68
CA ILE A 328 6.97 -0.84 3.17
C ILE A 328 5.75 -0.48 4.02
N MET A 329 4.56 -1.03 3.72
CA MET A 329 3.33 -0.58 4.39
C MET A 329 3.29 -0.89 5.87
N PRO A 330 3.62 -2.11 6.32
CA PRO A 330 3.57 -2.39 7.74
C PRO A 330 4.54 -1.49 8.52
N LEU A 331 5.70 -1.16 7.93
CA LEU A 331 6.68 -0.25 8.51
C LEU A 331 6.13 1.18 8.59
N LEU A 332 5.60 1.72 7.48
CA LEU A 332 4.98 3.06 7.44
C LEU A 332 3.85 3.21 8.45
N LEU A 333 3.06 2.16 8.66
CA LEU A 333 1.96 2.15 9.62
C LEU A 333 2.42 2.36 11.07
N VAL A 334 3.59 1.86 11.46
CA VAL A 334 4.17 2.20 12.78
C VAL A 334 4.85 3.57 12.73
N LEU A 335 5.67 3.83 11.72
CA LEU A 335 6.47 5.07 11.62
C LEU A 335 5.59 6.33 11.62
N LEU A 336 4.37 6.24 11.09
CA LEU A 336 3.41 7.35 11.01
C LEU A 336 2.36 7.34 12.15
N ASP A 337 2.60 6.55 13.19
CA ASP A 337 1.73 6.42 14.38
C ASP A 337 0.28 6.03 14.03
N VAL A 338 0.08 5.22 12.98
CA VAL A 338 -1.24 4.63 12.66
C VAL A 338 -1.51 3.42 13.54
N TYR A 339 -0.47 2.64 13.84
CA TYR A 339 -0.49 1.53 14.78
C TYR A 339 0.55 1.72 15.88
N GLU A 340 0.28 1.14 17.04
CA GLU A 340 1.21 1.13 18.16
C GLU A 340 2.46 0.30 17.83
N ARG A 341 3.60 0.72 18.38
CA ARG A 341 4.88 0.03 18.19
C ARG A 341 4.82 -1.43 18.66
N PRO A 342 5.43 -2.36 17.89
CA PRO A 342 5.47 -3.77 18.25
C PRO A 342 6.22 -4.01 19.57
N LYS A 343 5.68 -4.91 20.38
CA LYS A 343 6.25 -5.43 21.63
C LYS A 343 6.51 -6.92 21.45
N VAL A 344 7.35 -7.52 22.29
CA VAL A 344 7.62 -8.98 22.24
C VAL A 344 6.33 -9.81 22.30
N LYS A 345 5.37 -9.41 23.15
CA LYS A 345 4.06 -10.08 23.19
C LYS A 345 3.33 -10.09 21.85
N HIS A 346 3.55 -9.06 21.02
CA HIS A 346 2.95 -8.96 19.70
C HIS A 346 3.56 -9.95 18.71
N PHE A 347 4.87 -10.18 18.84
CA PHE A 347 5.56 -11.22 18.10
C PHE A 347 5.05 -12.61 18.49
N LEU A 348 5.01 -12.92 19.80
CA LEU A 348 4.60 -14.24 20.30
C LEU A 348 3.20 -14.62 19.85
N TYR A 349 2.22 -13.71 19.95
CA TYR A 349 0.86 -14.05 19.52
C TYR A 349 0.77 -14.23 17.99
N SER A 350 1.61 -13.55 17.18
CA SER A 350 1.62 -13.70 15.72
C SER A 350 2.21 -15.03 15.25
N MET A 351 3.02 -15.70 16.08
CA MET A 351 3.58 -17.02 15.74
C MET A 351 2.53 -18.13 15.74
N ILE A 352 1.50 -18.03 16.59
CA ILE A 352 0.40 -19.01 16.65
C ILE A 352 -0.38 -19.09 15.33
N PRO A 353 -0.99 -17.99 14.81
CA PRO A 353 -1.67 -18.02 13.53
C PRO A 353 -0.71 -18.31 12.37
N PHE A 354 0.57 -17.94 12.48
CA PHE A 354 1.57 -18.35 11.50
C PHE A 354 1.80 -19.86 11.48
N ALA A 355 1.89 -20.53 12.64
CA ALA A 355 2.02 -21.98 12.72
C ALA A 355 0.80 -22.68 12.10
N VAL A 356 -0.41 -22.23 12.45
CA VAL A 356 -1.66 -22.78 11.90
C VAL A 356 -1.71 -22.59 10.38
N TYR A 357 -1.39 -21.39 9.90
CA TYR A 357 -1.33 -21.10 8.47
C TYR A 357 -0.27 -21.94 7.75
N PHE A 358 0.93 -22.06 8.32
CA PHE A 358 2.03 -22.85 7.76
C PHE A 358 1.65 -24.31 7.59
N ILE A 359 1.12 -24.94 8.64
CA ILE A 359 0.64 -26.32 8.60
C ILE A 359 -0.50 -26.46 7.58
N GLY A 360 -1.46 -25.52 7.55
CA GLY A 360 -2.54 -25.53 6.58
C GLY A 360 -2.03 -25.49 5.13
N VAL A 361 -1.09 -24.58 4.83
CA VAL A 361 -0.50 -24.44 3.50
C VAL A 361 0.32 -25.68 3.11
N LEU A 362 1.03 -26.32 4.06
CA LEU A 362 1.71 -27.59 3.81
C LEU A 362 0.75 -28.67 3.29
N PHE A 363 -0.39 -28.85 3.96
CA PHE A 363 -1.40 -29.82 3.53
C PHE A 363 -2.03 -29.43 2.19
N ILE A 364 -2.33 -28.14 1.99
CA ILE A 364 -2.90 -27.65 0.73
C ILE A 364 -1.93 -27.86 -0.44
N ASN A 365 -0.64 -27.58 -0.26
CA ASN A 365 0.39 -27.86 -1.26
C ASN A 365 0.40 -29.33 -1.62
N ALA A 366 0.59 -30.21 -0.63
CA ALA A 366 0.65 -31.66 -0.86
C ALA A 366 -0.63 -32.18 -1.55
N TRP A 367 -1.79 -31.62 -1.24
CA TRP A 367 -3.03 -31.94 -1.94
C TRP A 367 -3.01 -31.44 -3.39
N PHE A 368 -2.80 -30.14 -3.61
CA PHE A 368 -2.96 -29.53 -4.93
C PHE A 368 -1.88 -29.90 -5.93
N THR A 369 -0.68 -30.31 -5.47
CA THR A 369 0.36 -30.90 -6.32
C THR A 369 -0.13 -32.16 -7.08
N ASN A 370 -1.17 -32.85 -6.58
CA ASN A 370 -1.78 -33.98 -7.30
C ASN A 370 -2.56 -33.57 -8.57
N TYR A 371 -3.00 -32.31 -8.67
CA TYR A 371 -3.74 -31.80 -9.82
C TYR A 371 -2.87 -30.93 -10.73
N ASP A 372 -1.85 -30.30 -10.16
CA ASP A 372 -0.95 -29.38 -10.86
C ASP A 372 0.41 -29.43 -10.18
N ALA A 373 1.40 -30.01 -10.87
CA ALA A 373 2.74 -30.23 -10.32
C ALA A 373 3.48 -28.92 -10.01
N ASP A 374 3.06 -27.80 -10.61
CA ASP A 374 3.68 -26.49 -10.42
C ASP A 374 3.20 -25.78 -9.14
N VAL A 375 2.29 -26.40 -8.37
CA VAL A 375 1.81 -25.84 -7.11
C VAL A 375 2.89 -25.89 -6.05
N ASP A 376 3.37 -24.71 -5.66
CA ASP A 376 4.36 -24.55 -4.61
C ASP A 376 4.13 -23.26 -3.81
N PHE A 377 3.10 -23.27 -2.98
CA PHE A 377 2.88 -22.16 -2.06
C PHE A 377 4.01 -22.11 -1.02
N PHE A 378 4.63 -20.94 -0.90
CA PHE A 378 5.66 -20.66 0.10
C PHE A 378 6.95 -21.49 -0.02
N PHE A 379 7.24 -22.06 -1.19
CA PHE A 379 8.47 -22.83 -1.46
C PHE A 379 8.69 -24.02 -0.52
N LEU A 380 7.59 -24.64 -0.08
CA LEU A 380 7.61 -25.72 0.91
C LEU A 380 7.82 -27.09 0.28
N ASN A 381 7.53 -27.22 -1.02
CA ASN A 381 7.61 -28.48 -1.74
C ASN A 381 8.65 -28.45 -2.87
N SER A 382 9.05 -27.28 -3.37
CA SER A 382 10.14 -27.15 -4.34
C SER A 382 11.53 -27.17 -3.69
N ASP A 383 12.55 -27.30 -4.54
CA ASP A 383 13.97 -27.10 -4.22
C ASP A 383 14.43 -25.64 -4.32
N PHE A 384 13.57 -24.70 -4.70
CA PHE A 384 13.96 -23.33 -5.05
C PHE A 384 14.85 -22.63 -4.00
N ILE A 385 14.51 -22.78 -2.71
CA ILE A 385 15.27 -22.17 -1.62
C ILE A 385 16.56 -22.94 -1.34
N VAL A 386 16.51 -24.27 -1.36
CA VAL A 386 17.68 -25.10 -1.03
C VAL A 386 18.74 -25.06 -2.13
N ASP A 387 18.33 -25.00 -3.41
CA ASP A 387 19.21 -24.83 -4.57
C ASP A 387 20.03 -23.53 -4.45
N LYS A 388 19.38 -22.44 -4.01
CA LYS A 388 20.07 -21.15 -3.76
C LYS A 388 21.03 -21.17 -2.57
N LEU A 389 20.84 -22.07 -1.59
CA LEU A 389 21.69 -22.19 -0.40
C LEU A 389 22.82 -23.23 -0.58
N GLY A 390 22.69 -24.10 -1.58
CA GLY A 390 23.66 -25.14 -1.95
C GLY A 390 23.43 -26.48 -1.23
N LYS A 391 24.32 -27.44 -1.51
CA LYS A 391 24.18 -28.86 -1.15
C LYS A 391 23.77 -29.15 0.31
N TRP A 392 24.31 -28.43 1.28
CA TRP A 392 23.96 -28.65 2.70
C TRP A 392 22.47 -28.44 2.98
N ALA A 393 21.83 -27.51 2.25
CA ALA A 393 20.41 -27.24 2.38
C ALA A 393 19.58 -28.26 1.60
N GLU A 394 20.07 -28.72 0.44
CA GLU A 394 19.44 -29.81 -0.32
C GLU A 394 19.35 -31.09 0.52
N ASP A 395 20.40 -31.39 1.29
CA ASP A 395 20.46 -32.55 2.18
C ASP A 395 19.35 -32.54 3.26
N THR A 396 18.79 -31.38 3.58
CA THR A 396 17.65 -31.29 4.52
C THR A 396 16.35 -31.85 3.95
N ARG A 397 16.29 -32.11 2.63
CA ARG A 397 15.15 -32.75 1.95
C ARG A 397 15.31 -34.26 1.78
N ASN A 398 16.39 -34.86 2.28
CA ASN A 398 16.66 -36.30 2.13
C ASN A 398 15.62 -37.20 2.81
N LEU A 399 15.00 -36.73 3.91
CA LEU A 399 13.88 -37.43 4.53
C LEU A 399 12.57 -37.05 3.83
N VAL A 400 12.03 -37.98 3.04
CA VAL A 400 10.73 -37.84 2.37
C VAL A 400 9.71 -38.75 3.06
N VAL A 401 8.59 -38.18 3.47
CA VAL A 401 7.44 -38.91 4.01
C VAL A 401 6.29 -38.77 3.03
N SER A 402 5.82 -39.89 2.49
CA SER A 402 4.65 -39.91 1.62
C SER A 402 3.62 -40.94 2.05
N PHE A 403 2.35 -40.64 1.80
CA PHE A 403 1.23 -41.55 2.01
C PHE A 403 0.14 -41.29 0.97
N ASN A 404 -0.65 -42.31 0.69
CA ASN A 404 -1.73 -42.23 -0.30
C ASN A 404 -3.09 -42.17 0.38
N ILE A 405 -3.95 -41.28 -0.11
CA ILE A 405 -5.38 -41.27 0.20
C ILE A 405 -6.12 -41.50 -1.10
N LYS A 406 -6.65 -42.73 -1.28
CA LYS A 406 -7.21 -43.19 -2.57
C LYS A 406 -6.16 -43.04 -3.68
N ASP A 407 -6.48 -42.28 -4.74
CA ASP A 407 -5.62 -42.06 -5.90
C ASP A 407 -4.69 -40.84 -5.74
N LEU A 408 -4.70 -40.18 -4.57
CA LEU A 408 -3.90 -38.99 -4.29
C LEU A 408 -2.68 -39.35 -3.45
N THR A 409 -1.51 -38.85 -3.85
CA THR A 409 -0.24 -38.99 -3.14
C THR A 409 0.10 -37.70 -2.41
N PHE A 410 0.30 -37.80 -1.10
CA PHE A 410 0.71 -36.67 -0.27
C PHE A 410 2.18 -36.83 0.08
N THR A 411 3.01 -35.85 -0.30
CA THR A 411 4.47 -35.89 -0.09
C THR A 411 4.92 -34.72 0.76
N PHE A 412 5.73 -35.01 1.79
CA PHE A 412 6.27 -34.04 2.74
C PHE A 412 7.78 -34.20 2.93
N TYR A 413 8.44 -33.09 3.24
CA TYR A 413 9.88 -33.00 3.54
C TYR A 413 10.06 -32.50 4.98
N PRO A 414 9.77 -33.33 6.01
CA PRO A 414 9.59 -32.87 7.39
C PRO A 414 10.80 -32.13 7.98
N VAL A 415 12.03 -32.56 7.67
CA VAL A 415 13.25 -31.89 8.17
C VAL A 415 13.39 -30.50 7.58
N TYR A 416 13.34 -30.39 6.24
CA TYR A 416 13.34 -29.11 5.53
C TYR A 416 12.22 -28.18 6.03
N GLN A 417 10.98 -28.67 6.11
CA GLN A 417 9.81 -27.87 6.48
C GLN A 417 9.88 -27.38 7.94
N ALA A 418 10.35 -28.23 8.87
CA ALA A 418 10.57 -27.82 10.26
C ALA A 418 11.67 -26.77 10.38
N LEU A 419 12.82 -26.97 9.72
CA LEU A 419 13.92 -26.01 9.71
C LEU A 419 13.49 -24.69 9.07
N PHE A 420 12.77 -24.73 7.95
CA PHE A 420 12.21 -23.56 7.30
C PHE A 420 11.37 -22.74 8.28
N TYR A 421 10.44 -23.37 9.00
CA TYR A 421 9.61 -22.70 9.99
C TYR A 421 10.44 -22.07 11.12
N LEU A 422 11.38 -22.84 11.70
CA LEU A 422 12.22 -22.36 12.81
C LEU A 422 13.10 -21.18 12.40
N VAL A 423 13.71 -21.24 11.22
CA VAL A 423 14.51 -20.15 10.65
C VAL A 423 13.63 -18.92 10.45
N TYR A 424 12.43 -19.09 9.90
CA TYR A 424 11.49 -17.98 9.72
C TYR A 424 11.10 -17.32 11.05
N VAL A 425 10.82 -18.11 12.09
CA VAL A 425 10.54 -17.60 13.44
C VAL A 425 11.74 -16.86 14.02
N ALA A 426 12.96 -17.39 13.85
CA ALA A 426 14.18 -16.75 14.31
C ALA A 426 14.42 -15.40 13.62
N PHE A 427 14.23 -15.32 12.29
CA PHE A 427 14.27 -14.04 11.58
C PHE A 427 13.15 -13.10 12.03
N GLY A 428 11.96 -13.62 12.32
CA GLY A 428 10.85 -12.89 12.95
C GLY A 428 11.28 -12.16 14.21
N LEU A 429 11.97 -12.87 15.10
CA LEU A 429 12.51 -12.33 16.33
C LEU A 429 13.65 -11.33 16.05
N GLY A 430 14.54 -11.63 15.11
CA GLY A 430 15.60 -10.71 14.68
C GLY A 430 15.06 -9.38 14.16
N MET A 431 14.00 -9.41 13.34
CA MET A 431 13.34 -8.19 12.85
C MET A 431 12.69 -7.39 13.96
N TRP A 432 12.19 -8.02 15.02
CA TRP A 432 11.71 -7.28 16.18
C TRP A 432 12.81 -6.41 16.80
N PHE A 433 14.04 -6.91 16.92
CA PHE A 433 15.18 -6.10 17.37
C PHE A 433 15.49 -4.95 16.41
N VAL A 434 15.46 -5.20 15.10
CA VAL A 434 15.64 -4.16 14.07
C VAL A 434 14.58 -3.07 14.22
N TYR A 435 13.32 -3.44 14.46
CA TYR A 435 12.23 -2.49 14.69
C TYR A 435 12.45 -1.64 15.94
N VAL A 436 12.88 -2.24 17.05
CA VAL A 436 13.22 -1.49 18.27
C VAL A 436 14.30 -0.45 17.96
N GLY A 437 15.38 -0.85 17.29
CA GLY A 437 16.45 0.08 16.89
C GLY A 437 15.97 1.19 15.97
N MET A 438 15.15 0.86 14.96
CA MET A 438 14.58 1.82 14.02
C MET A 438 13.69 2.86 14.73
N PHE A 439 12.85 2.43 15.69
CA PHE A 439 11.99 3.36 16.42
C PHE A 439 12.76 4.22 17.41
N SER A 440 13.81 3.68 18.05
CA SER A 440 14.72 4.48 18.88
C SER A 440 15.43 5.56 18.06
N ALA A 441 15.89 5.23 16.86
CA ALA A 441 16.45 6.22 15.94
C ALA A 441 15.42 7.28 15.53
N GLN A 442 14.18 6.86 15.24
CA GLN A 442 13.09 7.77 14.89
C GLN A 442 12.79 8.77 16.02
N ASP A 443 12.76 8.31 17.28
CA ASP A 443 12.53 9.17 18.45
C ASP A 443 13.62 10.24 18.54
N PHE A 444 14.89 9.83 18.45
CA PHE A 444 16.02 10.73 18.47
C PHE A 444 15.92 11.82 17.39
N TYR A 445 15.66 11.43 16.13
CA TYR A 445 15.52 12.40 15.04
C TYR A 445 14.29 13.31 15.19
N THR A 446 13.19 12.78 15.74
CA THR A 446 11.98 13.56 16.00
C THR A 446 12.23 14.61 17.07
N ASP A 447 12.91 14.24 18.16
CA ASP A 447 13.27 15.15 19.25
C ASP A 447 14.22 16.24 18.78
N VAL A 448 15.26 15.90 18.02
CA VAL A 448 16.17 16.88 17.41
C VAL A 448 15.41 17.86 16.52
N ARG A 449 14.49 17.36 15.70
CA ARG A 449 13.69 18.21 14.80
C ARG A 449 12.76 19.14 15.58
N LEU A 450 12.09 18.65 16.62
CA LEU A 450 11.20 19.46 17.45
C LEU A 450 11.99 20.55 18.20
N LYS A 451 13.18 20.24 18.71
CA LYS A 451 14.10 21.21 19.30
C LYS A 451 14.51 22.28 18.29
N ASN A 452 14.96 21.89 17.10
CA ASN A 452 15.34 22.84 16.04
C ASN A 452 14.18 23.74 15.59
N ARG A 453 12.96 23.20 15.55
CA ARG A 453 11.76 24.00 15.23
C ARG A 453 11.46 25.02 16.33
N LYS A 454 11.60 24.63 17.60
CA LYS A 454 11.42 25.52 18.74
C LYS A 454 12.45 26.64 18.73
N ILE A 455 13.74 26.30 18.55
CA ILE A 455 14.83 27.28 18.40
C ILE A 455 14.50 28.31 17.31
N LYS A 456 14.09 27.86 16.13
CA LYS A 456 13.73 28.78 15.02
C LYS A 456 12.50 29.65 15.33
N GLN A 457 11.53 29.14 16.09
CA GLN A 457 10.38 29.93 16.53
C GLN A 457 10.79 30.98 17.56
N ASP A 458 11.64 30.60 18.51
CA ASP A 458 12.19 31.49 19.53
C ASP A 458 13.04 32.59 18.88
N GLU A 459 13.88 32.26 17.90
CA GLU A 459 14.64 33.22 17.07
C GLU A 459 13.71 34.22 16.35
N LEU A 460 12.61 33.76 15.76
CA LEU A 460 11.65 34.64 15.09
C LEU A 460 10.90 35.55 16.08
N ILE A 461 10.55 35.03 17.26
CA ILE A 461 9.91 35.81 18.33
C ILE A 461 10.89 36.88 18.83
N LEU A 462 12.15 36.51 19.10
CA LEU A 462 13.21 37.44 19.50
C LEU A 462 13.42 38.52 18.44
N ALA A 463 13.56 38.14 17.17
CA ALA A 463 13.72 39.07 16.06
C ALA A 463 12.53 40.02 15.90
N SER A 464 11.31 39.55 16.17
CA SER A 464 10.10 40.39 16.14
C SER A 464 10.01 41.37 17.31
N LYS A 465 10.57 41.00 18.48
CA LYS A 465 10.47 41.78 19.72
C LYS A 465 11.62 42.78 19.89
N TYR A 466 12.83 42.43 19.45
CA TYR A 466 14.05 43.23 19.67
C TYR A 466 14.72 43.72 18.38
N GLY A 467 14.14 43.43 17.21
CA GLY A 467 14.79 43.64 15.91
C GLY A 467 15.86 42.57 15.61
N LYS A 468 16.50 42.61 14.44
CA LYS A 468 17.66 41.74 14.12
C LYS A 468 18.88 42.17 14.96
N LYS A 469 18.85 41.87 16.26
CA LYS A 469 19.99 41.96 17.16
C LYS A 469 20.51 40.54 17.43
N ASP A 470 21.79 40.43 17.77
CA ASP A 470 22.38 39.14 18.12
C ASP A 470 21.67 38.56 19.35
N VAL A 471 21.59 37.23 19.48
CA VAL A 471 20.89 36.57 20.60
C VAL A 471 21.49 37.02 21.94
N ASN A 472 22.80 37.28 21.94
CA ASN A 472 23.53 37.80 23.09
C ASN A 472 23.13 39.22 23.50
N ASP A 473 22.70 40.07 22.54
CA ASP A 473 22.26 41.45 22.81
C ASP A 473 20.82 41.54 23.33
N CYS A 474 20.06 40.45 23.21
CA CYS A 474 18.65 40.35 23.62
C CYS A 474 18.47 39.58 24.94
N MET A 475 19.49 38.85 25.38
CA MET A 475 19.51 38.23 26.69
C MET A 475 19.66 39.32 27.76
N ASN A 476 18.67 39.41 28.63
CA ASN A 476 18.75 40.29 29.79
C ASN A 476 19.72 39.66 30.81
N THR A 477 21.00 40.02 30.74
CA THR A 477 22.03 39.63 31.71
C THR A 477 21.72 40.09 33.13
N GLU A 478 20.78 41.02 33.29
CA GLU A 478 20.27 41.49 34.59
C GLU A 478 19.03 40.74 35.08
N SER A 479 18.59 39.66 34.42
CA SER A 479 17.42 38.89 34.87
C SER A 479 17.70 38.15 36.18
N VAL A 480 17.23 38.74 37.28
CA VAL A 480 17.28 38.24 38.67
C VAL A 480 16.33 37.03 38.91
N GLY A 481 16.15 36.18 37.89
CA GLY A 481 15.35 34.96 37.99
C GLY A 481 16.18 33.83 38.58
N LYS A 482 16.02 33.54 39.87
CA LYS A 482 16.67 32.40 40.54
C LYS A 482 15.70 31.23 40.65
N LEU A 483 16.06 30.08 40.08
CA LEU A 483 15.34 28.83 40.34
C LEU A 483 16.05 28.11 41.49
N LYS A 484 15.50 28.24 42.70
CA LYS A 484 16.00 27.54 43.88
C LYS A 484 15.12 26.35 44.19
N VAL A 485 15.69 25.16 44.07
CA VAL A 485 15.06 23.92 44.53
C VAL A 485 15.74 23.54 45.84
N SER A 486 14.97 23.54 46.93
CA SER A 486 15.45 23.14 48.25
C SER A 486 14.64 21.98 48.81
N GLY A 487 15.32 21.01 49.43
CA GLY A 487 14.67 19.88 50.10
C GLY A 487 14.13 18.81 49.15
N PHE A 488 14.63 18.71 47.91
CA PHE A 488 14.10 17.72 46.96
C PHE A 488 14.54 16.31 47.33
N SER A 489 13.58 15.47 47.70
CA SER A 489 13.80 14.06 47.99
C SER A 489 12.89 13.19 47.12
N LYS A 490 13.44 12.13 46.51
CA LYS A 490 12.72 11.22 45.61
C LYS A 490 12.87 9.77 46.03
N LYS A 491 11.75 9.06 46.15
CA LYS A 491 11.66 7.60 46.27
C LYS A 491 11.03 7.01 45.02
N TYR A 492 11.52 5.85 44.58
CA TYR A 492 10.89 5.07 43.52
C TYR A 492 10.01 3.98 44.14
N GLY A 493 8.71 4.00 43.83
CA GLY A 493 7.76 3.00 44.31
C GLY A 493 7.63 2.99 45.84
N LYS A 494 7.67 1.79 46.45
CA LYS A 494 7.55 1.58 47.91
C LYS A 494 8.90 1.36 48.61
N ASN A 495 10.02 1.74 48.00
CA ASN A 495 11.34 1.54 48.61
C ASN A 495 11.55 2.41 49.85
N ALA A 496 12.19 1.84 50.87
CA ALA A 496 12.51 2.53 52.12
C ALA A 496 13.61 3.60 51.94
N ILE A 497 14.49 3.42 50.96
CA ILE A 497 15.68 4.23 50.70
C ILE A 497 15.37 5.30 49.63
N PHE A 498 15.83 6.53 49.87
CA PHE A 498 15.72 7.64 48.92
C PHE A 498 16.72 7.45 47.77
N ALA A 499 16.27 7.66 46.52
CA ALA A 499 17.15 7.68 45.35
C ALA A 499 17.84 9.04 45.17
N VAL A 500 17.21 10.08 45.69
CA VAL A 500 17.79 11.41 45.89
C VAL A 500 17.25 11.88 47.24
N GLU A 501 18.14 12.26 48.15
CA GLU A 501 17.78 12.73 49.49
C GLU A 501 18.32 14.15 49.68
N ASP A 502 17.43 15.07 50.04
CA ASP A 502 17.72 16.47 50.35
C ASP A 502 18.59 17.20 49.30
N LEU A 503 18.24 17.06 48.03
CA LEU A 503 18.90 17.77 46.94
C LEU A 503 18.52 19.26 47.00
N ASN A 504 19.55 20.08 47.15
CA ASN A 504 19.48 21.52 47.12
C ASN A 504 20.30 22.02 45.93
N PHE A 505 19.68 22.69 44.97
CA PHE A 505 20.41 23.34 43.89
C PHE A 505 19.75 24.65 43.46
N GLU A 506 20.59 25.55 42.98
CA GLU A 506 20.23 26.88 42.52
C GLU A 506 20.73 27.01 41.08
N VAL A 507 19.83 27.35 40.17
CA VAL A 507 20.18 27.69 38.79
C VAL A 507 19.88 29.16 38.60
N ASN A 508 20.91 29.93 38.27
CA ASN A 508 20.75 31.33 37.92
C ASN A 508 20.27 31.43 36.46
N SER A 509 19.46 32.44 36.17
CA SER A 509 19.07 32.75 34.79
C SER A 509 20.32 32.97 33.92
N GLY A 510 20.60 32.04 33.01
CA GLY A 510 21.73 32.11 32.07
C GLY A 510 22.82 31.03 32.24
N ASP A 511 22.75 30.18 33.29
CA ASP A 511 23.66 29.04 33.51
C ASP A 511 23.23 27.75 32.78
#